data_AF-A0A7V9EVQ7-F1
#
_entry.id   AF-A0A7V9EVQ7-F1
#
_cell.length_a   1.000
_cell.length_b   1.000
_cell.length_c   1.000
_cell.angle_alpha   90.00
_cell.angle_beta   90.00
_cell.angle_gamma   90.00
#
_symmetry.space_group_name_H-M   'P 1'
#
loop_
_entity.id
_entity.type
_entity.pdbx_description
1 polymer ?
#
loop_
_entity_poly.entity_id
_entity_poly.type
_entity_poly.pdbx_seq_one_letter_code
_entity_poly.pdbx_strand_id
1 'polypeptide(L)'
;MRRAAWLLLVLVTACTTADEQTTASTLPPADDSGPPVVFVALGGGETTGLGLADNLRQAWPQLVFAGALPRRAVHVNLASPEATVAQALDAQVPAALELQPTLATVWLTSGDALAATPLTRYERDLETVVVALQEGGAQVLVASGPAVPASVEPYHAAAERVVERTGAELVDLSSLDPD
;
A
#
# COMPACT_ATOMS: atom_id res chain seq x y z
N MET A 1 68.34 -47.54 9.91
CA MET A 1 68.21 -46.07 10.02
C MET A 1 66.79 -45.66 9.62
N ARG A 2 66.02 -45.16 10.59
CA ARG A 2 64.94 -44.14 10.54
C ARG A 2 63.99 -44.05 9.31
N ARG A 3 62.67 -44.13 9.64
CA ARG A 3 61.54 -43.27 9.21
C ARG A 3 61.00 -43.51 7.79
N ALA A 4 59.71 -43.42 7.45
CA ALA A 4 58.48 -43.09 8.18
C ALA A 4 57.28 -43.52 7.30
N ALA A 5 56.21 -43.96 7.95
CA ALA A 5 54.88 -44.11 7.37
C ALA A 5 54.26 -42.73 7.06
N TRP A 6 53.53 -42.62 5.96
CA TRP A 6 52.56 -41.54 5.73
C TRP A 6 51.29 -42.13 5.12
N LEU A 7 50.28 -42.28 5.98
CA LEU A 7 48.88 -42.45 5.64
C LEU A 7 48.33 -41.07 5.23
N LEU A 8 47.81 -40.96 4.01
CA LEU A 8 47.05 -39.81 3.55
C LEU A 8 45.59 -39.98 3.99
N LEU A 9 45.18 -39.13 4.92
CA LEU A 9 43.82 -39.00 5.44
C LEU A 9 43.07 -38.00 4.55
N VAL A 10 42.04 -38.45 3.83
CA VAL A 10 41.16 -37.58 3.04
C VAL A 10 40.07 -37.02 3.96
N LEU A 11 40.17 -35.73 4.27
CA LEU A 11 39.12 -34.96 4.96
C LEU A 11 38.09 -34.52 3.92
N VAL A 12 36.89 -35.09 3.97
CA VAL A 12 35.73 -34.59 3.22
C VAL A 12 35.07 -33.50 4.08
N THR A 13 35.35 -32.25 3.74
CA THR A 13 34.63 -31.07 4.24
C THR A 13 33.25 -31.04 3.57
N ALA A 14 32.22 -31.46 4.28
CA ALA A 14 30.84 -31.23 3.88
C ALA A 14 30.49 -29.76 4.12
N CYS A 15 30.30 -29.01 3.04
CA CYS A 15 29.69 -27.68 3.10
C CYS A 15 28.22 -27.86 3.48
N THR A 16 27.86 -27.49 4.71
CA THR A 16 26.48 -27.21 5.10
C THR A 16 26.00 -26.02 4.27
N THR A 17 25.09 -26.27 3.33
CA THR A 17 24.26 -25.23 2.73
C THR A 17 23.17 -24.90 3.75
N ALA A 18 23.29 -23.74 4.40
CA ALA A 18 22.19 -23.17 5.15
C ALA A 18 21.13 -22.74 4.12
N ASP A 19 20.05 -23.51 4.05
CA ASP A 19 18.83 -23.12 3.35
C ASP A 19 18.16 -22.04 4.23
N GLU A 20 18.34 -20.78 3.89
CA GLU A 20 17.54 -19.69 4.46
C GLU A 20 16.12 -19.83 3.91
N GLN A 21 15.28 -20.56 4.63
CA GLN A 21 13.84 -20.55 4.42
C GLN A 21 13.31 -19.16 4.79
N THR A 22 13.27 -18.27 3.79
CA THR A 22 12.39 -17.10 3.81
C THR A 22 10.98 -17.60 4.04
N THR A 23 10.49 -17.50 5.27
CA THR A 23 9.08 -17.76 5.57
C THR A 23 8.27 -16.66 4.93
N ALA A 24 7.78 -16.89 3.72
CA ALA A 24 6.72 -16.09 3.13
C ALA A 24 5.57 -16.04 4.15
N SER A 25 5.29 -14.84 4.67
CA SER A 25 4.18 -14.61 5.59
C SER A 25 2.90 -14.98 4.85
N THR A 26 2.38 -16.17 5.11
CA THR A 26 1.12 -16.62 4.52
C THR A 26 0.03 -15.86 5.25
N LEU A 27 -0.65 -14.95 4.54
CA LEU A 27 -1.82 -14.25 5.07
C LEU A 27 -2.83 -15.31 5.57
N PRO A 28 -3.41 -15.13 6.77
CA PRO A 28 -4.45 -16.02 7.26
C PRO A 28 -5.59 -16.12 6.25
N PRO A 29 -6.21 -17.30 6.07
CA PRO A 29 -7.38 -17.42 5.21
C PRO A 29 -8.48 -16.48 5.70
N ALA A 30 -9.06 -15.70 4.78
CA ALA A 30 -10.06 -14.71 5.12
C ALA A 30 -11.32 -15.36 5.73
N ASP A 31 -11.80 -14.79 6.83
CA ASP A 31 -12.98 -15.26 7.55
C ASP A 31 -14.26 -14.78 6.84
N ASP A 32 -15.04 -15.73 6.33
CA ASP A 32 -16.31 -15.49 5.64
C ASP A 32 -17.49 -15.31 6.63
N SER A 33 -17.29 -14.98 7.90
CA SER A 33 -18.39 -14.85 8.88
C SER A 33 -18.84 -13.42 9.25
N GLY A 34 -18.14 -12.37 8.80
CA GLY A 34 -18.52 -10.95 9.02
C GLY A 34 -19.54 -10.31 8.04
N PRO A 35 -19.74 -8.98 8.11
CA PRO A 35 -20.46 -8.21 7.09
C PRO A 35 -19.76 -8.26 5.71
N PRO A 36 -20.47 -7.96 4.59
CA PRO A 36 -19.84 -7.76 3.28
C PRO A 36 -18.83 -6.60 3.34
N VAL A 37 -17.63 -6.80 2.79
CA VAL A 37 -16.63 -5.75 2.66
C VAL A 37 -16.82 -5.08 1.30
N VAL A 38 -17.11 -3.79 1.30
CA VAL A 38 -17.05 -2.94 0.09
C VAL A 38 -15.76 -2.15 0.18
N PHE A 39 -14.75 -2.60 -0.56
CA PHE A 39 -13.42 -2.00 -0.61
C PHE A 39 -13.32 -1.03 -1.77
N VAL A 40 -13.13 0.26 -1.48
CA VAL A 40 -12.95 1.29 -2.49
C VAL A 40 -11.57 1.93 -2.36
N ALA A 41 -10.78 1.89 -3.44
CA ALA A 41 -9.47 2.52 -3.47
C ALA A 41 -9.55 3.88 -4.18
N LEU A 42 -9.12 4.93 -3.49
CA LEU A 42 -8.94 6.27 -4.02
C LEU A 42 -7.44 6.55 -4.13
N GLY A 43 -7.04 7.19 -5.22
CA GLY A 43 -5.63 7.48 -5.39
C GLY A 43 -5.18 8.03 -6.74
N GLY A 44 -3.85 8.17 -6.82
CA GLY A 44 -3.08 8.57 -7.99
C GLY A 44 -2.47 7.40 -8.76
N GLY A 45 -1.37 7.68 -9.47
CA GLY A 45 -0.54 6.72 -10.19
C GLY A 45 -0.14 5.50 -9.37
N GLU A 46 0.18 5.71 -8.09
CA GLU A 46 0.55 4.70 -7.10
C GLU A 46 -0.55 3.65 -6.90
N THR A 47 -1.81 4.08 -6.96
CA THR A 47 -2.99 3.22 -6.78
C THR A 47 -3.49 2.62 -8.09
N THR A 48 -3.29 3.33 -9.20
CA THR A 48 -3.57 2.76 -10.53
C THR A 48 -2.57 1.70 -10.96
N GLY A 49 -1.41 1.59 -10.29
CA GLY A 49 -0.32 0.71 -10.73
C GLY A 49 0.38 1.24 -11.99
N LEU A 50 0.54 2.57 -12.10
CA LEU A 50 1.21 3.19 -13.24
C LEU A 50 2.62 2.62 -13.41
N GLY A 51 2.93 2.16 -14.63
CA GLY A 51 4.21 1.51 -14.95
C GLY A 51 4.19 -0.03 -14.88
N LEU A 52 3.12 -0.64 -14.35
CA LEU A 52 2.94 -2.09 -14.37
C LEU A 52 2.50 -2.58 -15.76
N ALA A 53 2.92 -3.80 -16.13
CA ALA A 53 2.56 -4.42 -17.40
C ALA A 53 1.08 -4.83 -17.46
N ASP A 54 0.52 -5.29 -16.33
CA ASP A 54 -0.91 -5.62 -16.19
C ASP A 54 -1.45 -4.99 -14.91
N ASN A 55 -1.71 -3.68 -14.97
CA ASN A 55 -2.19 -2.93 -13.81
C ASN A 55 -3.55 -3.42 -13.28
N LEU A 56 -4.41 -4.00 -14.12
CA LEU A 56 -5.69 -4.58 -13.72
C LEU A 56 -5.53 -5.78 -12.78
N ARG A 57 -4.40 -6.48 -12.85
CA ARG A 57 -4.12 -7.65 -12.00
C ARG A 57 -3.05 -7.40 -10.96
N GLN A 58 -2.14 -6.47 -11.22
CA GLN A 58 -0.93 -6.27 -10.44
C GLN A 58 -0.94 -5.00 -9.59
N ALA A 59 -1.89 -4.07 -9.81
CA ALA A 59 -2.03 -2.93 -8.93
C ALA A 59 -2.36 -3.41 -7.51
N TRP A 60 -1.74 -2.80 -6.51
CA TRP A 60 -1.83 -3.26 -5.13
C TRP A 60 -3.27 -3.39 -4.59
N PRO A 61 -4.26 -2.54 -4.95
CA PRO A 61 -5.63 -2.73 -4.46
C PRO A 61 -6.21 -4.06 -4.94
N GLN A 62 -5.87 -4.47 -6.16
CA GLN A 62 -6.28 -5.77 -6.69
C GLN A 62 -5.62 -6.93 -5.95
N LEU A 63 -4.34 -6.78 -5.58
CA LEU A 63 -3.62 -7.80 -4.81
C LEU A 63 -4.18 -7.94 -3.39
N VAL A 64 -4.50 -6.82 -2.73
CA VAL A 64 -5.19 -6.80 -1.43
C VAL A 64 -6.56 -7.45 -1.53
N PHE A 65 -7.35 -7.07 -2.53
CA PHE A 65 -8.67 -7.65 -2.75
C PHE A 65 -8.61 -9.18 -2.96
N ALA A 66 -7.68 -9.65 -3.79
CA ALA A 66 -7.57 -11.07 -4.11
C ALA A 66 -6.93 -11.91 -2.99
N GLY A 67 -6.03 -11.32 -2.20
CA GLY A 67 -5.19 -12.05 -1.25
C GLY A 67 -5.58 -11.89 0.22
N ALA A 68 -6.20 -10.79 0.61
CA ALA A 68 -6.39 -10.42 2.02
C ALA A 68 -7.86 -10.23 2.44
N LEU A 69 -8.80 -10.07 1.49
CA LEU A 69 -10.21 -9.82 1.81
C LEU A 69 -11.08 -11.09 1.72
N PRO A 70 -12.21 -11.16 2.46
CA PRO A 70 -13.17 -12.26 2.37
C PRO A 70 -13.67 -12.50 0.95
N ARG A 71 -14.07 -13.73 0.62
CA ARG A 71 -14.47 -14.08 -0.76
C ARG A 71 -15.70 -13.31 -1.25
N ARG A 72 -16.54 -12.87 -0.31
CA ARG A 72 -17.73 -12.04 -0.58
C ARG A 72 -17.44 -10.55 -0.71
N ALA A 73 -16.17 -10.12 -0.59
CA ALA A 73 -15.82 -8.72 -0.74
C ALA A 73 -16.11 -8.25 -2.18
N VAL A 74 -16.38 -6.96 -2.32
CA VAL A 74 -16.44 -6.27 -3.61
C VAL A 74 -15.35 -5.20 -3.60
N HIS A 75 -14.65 -5.05 -4.71
CA HIS A 75 -13.59 -4.06 -4.87
C HIS A 75 -13.87 -3.14 -6.06
N VAL A 76 -13.69 -1.84 -5.85
CA VAL A 76 -13.69 -0.82 -6.89
C VAL A 76 -12.46 0.06 -6.74
N ASN A 77 -11.65 0.17 -7.78
CA ASN A 77 -10.55 1.12 -7.85
C ASN A 77 -11.00 2.38 -8.61
N LEU A 78 -11.10 3.51 -7.91
CA LEU A 78 -11.48 4.81 -8.46
C LEU A 78 -10.27 5.71 -8.76
N ALA A 79 -9.06 5.21 -8.56
CA ALA A 79 -7.85 5.98 -8.77
C ALA A 79 -7.68 6.43 -10.22
N SER A 80 -7.00 7.57 -10.40
CA SER A 80 -6.63 8.09 -11.72
C SER A 80 -5.17 8.56 -11.70
N PRO A 81 -4.38 8.36 -12.78
CA PRO A 81 -2.91 8.37 -12.69
C PRO A 81 -2.27 9.67 -12.18
N GLU A 82 -2.91 10.82 -12.38
CA GLU A 82 -2.37 12.14 -12.01
C GLU A 82 -3.23 12.84 -10.97
N ALA A 83 -4.11 12.11 -10.26
CA ALA A 83 -5.05 12.70 -9.32
C ALA A 83 -4.35 13.51 -8.23
N THR A 84 -4.71 14.78 -8.13
CA THR A 84 -4.54 15.56 -6.90
C THR A 84 -5.69 15.27 -5.95
N VAL A 85 -5.52 15.61 -4.67
CA VAL A 85 -6.56 15.51 -3.67
C VAL A 85 -7.79 16.35 -4.03
N ALA A 86 -7.60 17.53 -4.61
CA ALA A 86 -8.70 18.37 -5.09
C ALA A 86 -9.51 17.67 -6.19
N GLN A 87 -8.85 17.01 -7.15
CA GLN A 87 -9.54 16.23 -8.18
C GLN A 87 -10.24 14.99 -7.59
N ALA A 88 -9.64 14.37 -6.57
CA ALA A 88 -10.28 13.27 -5.86
C ALA A 88 -11.55 13.71 -5.13
N LEU A 89 -11.58 14.90 -4.51
CA LEU A 89 -12.79 15.48 -3.93
C LEU A 89 -13.90 15.69 -4.98
N ASP A 90 -13.54 16.13 -6.17
CA ASP A 90 -14.52 16.42 -7.22
C ASP A 90 -15.08 15.16 -7.88
N ALA A 91 -14.29 14.09 -8.01
CA ALA A 91 -14.65 12.93 -8.82
C ALA A 91 -14.64 11.59 -8.06
N GLN A 92 -13.62 11.32 -7.25
CA GLN A 92 -13.45 10.01 -6.61
C GLN A 92 -14.31 9.88 -5.35
N VAL A 93 -14.38 10.93 -4.51
CA VAL A 93 -15.14 10.90 -3.25
C VAL A 93 -16.64 10.74 -3.48
N PRO A 94 -17.31 11.51 -4.37
CA PRO A 94 -18.74 11.32 -4.62
C PRO A 94 -19.05 9.91 -5.13
N ALA A 95 -18.26 9.40 -6.08
CA ALA A 95 -18.40 8.05 -6.60
C ALA A 95 -18.16 6.99 -5.52
N ALA A 96 -17.18 7.19 -4.63
CA ALA A 96 -16.95 6.31 -3.50
C ALA A 96 -18.17 6.27 -2.57
N LEU A 97 -18.72 7.43 -2.20
CA LEU A 97 -19.87 7.50 -1.27
C LEU A 97 -21.13 6.82 -1.84
N GLU A 98 -21.35 6.86 -3.15
CA GLU A 98 -22.45 6.12 -3.81
C GLU A 98 -22.31 4.59 -3.65
N LEU A 99 -21.09 4.09 -3.52
CA LEU A 99 -20.81 2.66 -3.31
C LEU A 99 -20.97 2.22 -1.86
N GLN A 100 -21.14 3.16 -0.92
CA GLN A 100 -21.26 2.89 0.52
C GLN A 100 -20.10 2.00 1.07
N PRO A 101 -18.84 2.45 0.92
CA PRO A 101 -17.67 1.68 1.31
C PRO A 101 -17.69 1.35 2.80
N THR A 102 -17.30 0.11 3.12
CA THR A 102 -16.96 -0.27 4.50
C THR A 102 -15.46 -0.12 4.77
N LEU A 103 -14.66 -0.18 3.70
CA LEU A 103 -13.21 0.01 3.73
C LEU A 103 -12.82 0.93 2.58
N ALA A 104 -12.14 2.02 2.89
CA ALA A 104 -11.59 2.93 1.89
C ALA A 104 -10.08 3.08 2.08
N THR A 105 -9.33 3.02 0.99
CA THR A 105 -7.91 3.38 1.00
C THR A 105 -7.68 4.67 0.24
N VAL A 106 -6.76 5.50 0.71
CA VAL A 106 -6.43 6.79 0.12
C VAL A 106 -4.91 6.90 -0.03
N TRP A 107 -4.43 7.04 -1.27
CA TRP A 107 -3.02 7.33 -1.56
C TRP A 107 -2.91 8.37 -2.70
N LEU A 108 -2.73 9.63 -2.32
CA LEU A 108 -2.82 10.80 -3.18
C LEU A 108 -1.63 11.76 -3.00
N THR A 109 -0.38 11.28 -3.05
CA THR A 109 0.78 12.12 -2.75
C THR A 109 1.50 12.61 -4.01
N SER A 110 1.71 11.75 -5.01
CA SER A 110 2.49 12.09 -6.20
C SER A 110 1.82 13.14 -7.09
N GLY A 111 0.50 13.11 -7.23
CA GLY A 111 -0.24 14.06 -8.06
C GLY A 111 -0.08 15.50 -7.58
N ASP A 112 -0.25 15.74 -6.27
CA ASP A 112 -0.04 17.05 -5.67
C ASP A 112 1.43 17.47 -5.65
N ALA A 113 2.35 16.53 -5.45
CA ALA A 113 3.78 16.80 -5.56
C ALA A 113 4.17 17.28 -6.97
N LEU A 114 3.65 16.62 -8.02
CA LEU A 114 3.86 17.01 -9.40
C LEU A 114 3.22 18.38 -9.72
N ALA A 115 2.03 18.64 -9.19
CA ALA A 115 1.32 19.90 -9.35
C ALA A 115 1.91 21.06 -8.51
N ALA A 116 2.88 20.77 -7.63
CA ALA A 116 3.42 21.69 -6.65
C ALA A 116 2.33 22.37 -5.80
N THR A 117 1.32 21.59 -5.38
CA THR A 117 0.23 22.07 -4.55
C THR A 117 0.75 22.60 -3.21
N PRO A 118 0.33 23.79 -2.75
CA PRO A 118 0.70 24.25 -1.40
C PRO A 118 0.30 23.23 -0.33
N LEU A 119 1.23 22.85 0.57
CA LEU A 119 0.98 21.81 1.59
C LEU A 119 -0.26 22.09 2.45
N THR A 120 -0.53 23.36 2.75
CA THR A 120 -1.74 23.74 3.51
C THR A 120 -3.03 23.47 2.76
N ARG A 121 -3.03 23.59 1.43
CA ARG A 121 -4.16 23.19 0.57
C ARG A 121 -4.28 21.68 0.55
N TYR A 122 -3.17 20.98 0.31
CA TYR A 122 -3.13 19.52 0.32
C TYR A 122 -3.70 18.93 1.63
N GLU A 123 -3.22 19.39 2.79
CA GLU A 123 -3.67 18.90 4.10
C GLU A 123 -5.16 19.12 4.33
N ARG A 124 -5.66 20.32 4.02
CA ARG A 124 -7.08 20.65 4.17
C ARG A 124 -7.94 19.78 3.26
N ASP A 125 -7.54 19.66 2.01
CA ASP A 125 -8.31 18.91 1.03
C ASP A 125 -8.27 17.41 1.38
N LEU A 126 -7.14 16.89 1.88
CA LEU A 126 -7.00 15.48 2.26
C LEU A 126 -7.80 15.15 3.53
N GLU A 127 -7.78 16.05 4.50
CA GLU A 127 -8.66 15.96 5.67
C GLU A 127 -10.12 15.91 5.26
N THR A 128 -10.53 16.72 4.26
CA THR A 128 -11.90 16.69 3.73
C THR A 128 -12.22 15.34 3.10
N VAL A 129 -11.31 14.74 2.32
CA VAL A 129 -11.47 13.39 1.76
C VAL A 129 -11.67 12.35 2.87
N VAL A 130 -10.77 12.35 3.86
CA VAL A 130 -10.79 11.36 4.95
C VAL A 130 -12.05 11.47 5.79
N VAL A 131 -12.41 12.68 6.21
CA VAL A 131 -13.62 12.92 7.02
C VAL A 131 -14.87 12.52 6.24
N ALA A 132 -14.99 12.87 4.96
CA ALA A 132 -16.16 12.51 4.16
C ALA A 132 -16.34 10.98 4.06
N LEU A 133 -15.26 10.23 3.87
CA LEU A 133 -15.30 8.76 3.82
C LEU A 133 -15.65 8.14 5.18
N GLN A 134 -15.11 8.68 6.29
CA GLN A 134 -15.43 8.25 7.64
C GLN A 134 -16.91 8.52 8.00
N GLU A 135 -17.41 9.72 7.68
CA GLU A 135 -18.83 10.07 7.85
C GLU A 135 -19.75 9.21 6.96
N GLY A 136 -19.25 8.76 5.81
CA GLY A 136 -19.88 7.76 4.96
C GLY A 136 -19.90 6.34 5.52
N GLY A 137 -19.23 6.10 6.66
CA GLY A 137 -19.22 4.82 7.37
C GLY A 137 -18.02 3.91 7.06
N ALA A 138 -17.04 4.37 6.28
CA ALA A 138 -15.86 3.59 5.96
C ALA A 138 -14.80 3.62 7.07
N GLN A 139 -14.14 2.48 7.30
CA GLN A 139 -12.79 2.51 7.86
C GLN A 139 -11.85 3.07 6.79
N VAL A 140 -11.08 4.10 7.13
CA VAL A 140 -10.19 4.79 6.18
C VAL A 140 -8.74 4.48 6.51
N LEU A 141 -8.04 3.94 5.52
CA LEU A 141 -6.61 3.69 5.53
C LEU A 141 -5.92 4.72 4.62
N VAL A 142 -5.00 5.51 5.16
CA VAL A 142 -4.20 6.46 4.38
C VAL A 142 -2.83 5.84 4.17
N ALA A 143 -2.42 5.67 2.91
CA ALA A 143 -1.14 5.08 2.58
C ALA A 143 -0.05 6.15 2.43
N SER A 144 1.16 5.79 2.84
CA SER A 144 2.41 6.50 2.58
C SER A 144 3.43 5.49 2.06
N GLY A 145 4.44 5.93 1.30
CA GLY A 145 5.42 5.02 0.70
C GLY A 145 6.79 5.64 0.52
N PRO A 146 7.66 5.03 -0.32
CA PRO A 146 8.96 5.60 -0.63
C PRO A 146 8.85 7.01 -1.19
N ALA A 147 9.62 7.95 -0.66
CA ALA A 147 9.65 9.34 -1.10
C ALA A 147 10.50 9.51 -2.37
N VAL A 148 10.09 8.86 -3.46
CA VAL A 148 10.81 8.89 -4.74
C VAL A 148 9.86 9.36 -5.84
N PRO A 149 10.11 10.53 -6.46
CA PRO A 149 11.22 11.45 -6.18
C PRO A 149 11.08 12.18 -4.84
N ALA A 150 12.18 12.77 -4.35
CA ALA A 150 12.23 13.45 -3.04
C ALA A 150 11.20 14.59 -2.87
N SER A 151 10.65 15.13 -3.96
CA SER A 151 9.57 16.12 -3.91
C SER A 151 8.27 15.59 -3.28
N VAL A 152 8.11 14.27 -3.15
CA VAL A 152 6.95 13.64 -2.51
C VAL A 152 7.06 13.65 -0.97
N GLU A 153 8.27 13.73 -0.41
CA GLU A 153 8.53 13.63 1.03
C GLU A 153 7.69 14.61 1.88
N PRO A 154 7.56 15.91 1.53
CA PRO A 154 6.75 16.83 2.32
C PRO A 154 5.25 16.47 2.33
N TYR A 155 4.76 15.77 1.29
CA TYR A 155 3.36 15.33 1.19
C TYR A 155 3.09 14.08 2.02
N HIS A 156 4.06 13.18 2.17
CA HIS A 156 3.98 12.07 3.13
C HIS A 156 3.86 12.59 4.56
N ALA A 157 4.75 13.50 4.96
CA ALA A 157 4.68 14.12 6.29
C ALA A 157 3.36 14.91 6.50
N ALA A 158 2.82 15.52 5.45
CA ALA A 158 1.52 16.18 5.50
C ALA A 158 0.35 15.20 5.62
N ALA A 159 0.42 14.04 4.95
CA ALA A 159 -0.58 12.98 5.10
C ALA A 159 -0.60 12.43 6.52
N GLU A 160 0.57 12.19 7.12
CA GLU A 160 0.69 11.75 8.51
C GLU A 160 0.03 12.74 9.48
N ARG A 161 0.25 14.05 9.30
CA ARG A 161 -0.45 15.08 10.09
C ARG A 161 -1.97 15.06 9.92
N VAL A 162 -2.48 14.67 8.74
CA VAL A 162 -3.93 14.50 8.52
C VAL A 162 -4.43 13.26 9.25
N VAL A 163 -3.71 12.14 9.15
CA VAL A 163 -4.02 10.90 9.89
C VAL A 163 -4.10 11.17 11.39
N GLU A 164 -3.10 11.84 11.97
CA GLU A 164 -3.07 12.21 13.38
C GLU A 164 -4.30 13.02 13.81
N ARG A 165 -4.78 13.94 12.97
CA ARG A 165 -5.94 14.81 13.27
C ARG A 165 -7.28 14.12 13.09
N THR A 166 -7.39 13.21 12.13
CA THR A 166 -8.64 12.55 11.74
C THR A 166 -8.84 11.19 12.43
N GLY A 167 -7.78 10.62 13.01
CA GLY A 167 -7.81 9.28 13.57
C GLY A 167 -7.96 8.17 12.52
N ALA A 168 -7.71 8.48 11.24
CA ALA A 168 -7.55 7.46 10.21
C ALA A 168 -6.33 6.58 10.52
N GLU A 169 -6.25 5.40 9.90
CA GLU A 169 -5.13 4.49 10.08
C GLU A 169 -4.06 4.75 9.01
N LEU A 170 -2.82 4.94 9.43
CA LEU A 170 -1.68 5.08 8.53
C LEU A 170 -1.17 3.71 8.10
N VAL A 171 -1.00 3.51 6.80
CA VAL A 171 -0.30 2.36 6.22
C VAL A 171 1.03 2.87 5.65
N ASP A 172 2.10 2.70 6.42
CA ASP A 172 3.44 3.09 6.02
C ASP A 172 4.14 1.97 5.23
N LEU A 173 4.33 2.21 3.94
CA LEU A 173 5.00 1.32 2.99
C LEU A 173 6.43 1.75 2.69
N SER A 174 6.98 2.76 3.38
CA SER A 174 8.32 3.30 3.12
C SER A 174 9.46 2.30 3.40
N SER A 175 9.19 1.30 4.25
CA SER A 175 10.12 0.23 4.61
C SER A 175 10.05 -1.00 3.70
N LEU A 176 9.12 -1.05 2.73
CA LEU A 176 9.09 -2.12 1.76
C LEU A 176 10.24 -1.91 0.77
N ASP A 177 11.22 -2.82 0.81
CA ASP A 177 12.36 -2.80 -0.10
C ASP A 177 11.85 -2.81 -1.56
N PRO A 178 12.33 -1.88 -2.40
CA PRO A 178 12.14 -1.98 -3.84
C PRO A 178 13.12 -3.04 -4.36
N ASP A 179 12.67 -4.30 -4.42
CA ASP A 179 13.40 -5.38 -5.09
C ASP A 179 13.80 -5.00 -6.54
#